data_AF-A0A6J1FYS6-F1
#
_entry.id   AF-A0A6J1FYS6-F1
#
_cell.length_a   1.000
_cell.length_b   1.000
_cell.length_c   1.000
_cell.angle_alpha   90.00
_cell.angle_beta   90.00
_cell.angle_gamma   90.00
#
_symmetry.space_group_name_H-M   'P 1'
#
loop_
_entity.id
_entity.type
_entity.pdbx_description
1 polymer ?
#
loop_
_entity_poly.entity_id
_entity_poly.type
_entity_poly.pdbx_seq_one_letter_code
_entity_poly.pdbx_strand_id
1 'polypeptide(L)'
;MPGDDYNVDSFTAFFEGWLLRQQQYLDELLTATRRHPDDAADNGDLDDLISRTLSHYEEYYEKKSRIAQRDIFLVFSPTWFTTYEQSLLWIGGFRPGLIFRLVNESINDLWDDQVLRIGRLREDVKVEERMLNNDLAKIQEKVAAPPLLEFFRRQGHDGVTGGTEMEALKAAFQSVLASADFFRRETALKVAEILTPAQTVRFLAAVAQLHLRIRAYGLQKDAERRDPGCGGVQ
;
A
#
# COMPACT_ATOMS: atom_id res chain seq x y z
N MET A 1 11.93 23.10 -20.88
CA MET A 1 10.98 22.65 -19.84
C MET A 1 10.87 21.14 -19.98
N PRO A 2 11.42 20.31 -19.07
CA PRO A 2 11.29 18.87 -19.21
C PRO A 2 9.93 18.44 -18.70
N GLY A 3 9.01 18.17 -19.63
CA GLY A 3 7.59 17.92 -19.39
C GLY A 3 7.17 16.46 -19.47
N ASP A 4 8.07 15.48 -19.30
CA ASP A 4 7.79 14.08 -19.67
C ASP A 4 8.00 13.03 -18.55
N ASP A 5 8.04 13.38 -17.27
CA ASP A 5 8.45 12.43 -16.22
C ASP A 5 7.32 11.86 -15.32
N TYR A 6 6.05 12.01 -15.71
CA TYR A 6 4.91 11.58 -14.88
C TYR A 6 3.81 10.86 -15.67
N ASN A 7 4.19 9.97 -16.58
CA ASN A 7 3.28 8.99 -17.18
C ASN A 7 3.35 7.64 -16.44
N VAL A 8 2.36 6.76 -16.65
CA VAL A 8 2.28 5.40 -16.08
C VAL A 8 3.59 4.62 -16.28
N ASP A 9 4.25 4.78 -17.42
CA ASP A 9 5.50 4.10 -17.74
C ASP A 9 6.66 4.55 -16.81
N SER A 10 6.79 5.86 -16.55
CA SER A 10 7.80 6.39 -15.63
C SER A 10 7.57 5.88 -14.20
N PHE A 11 6.30 5.81 -13.76
CA PHE A 11 6.00 5.25 -12.45
C PHE A 11 6.20 3.74 -12.38
N THR A 12 5.94 3.01 -13.46
CA THR A 12 6.22 1.57 -13.53
C THR A 12 7.73 1.33 -13.37
N ALA A 13 8.57 2.06 -14.12
CA ALA A 13 10.02 2.00 -13.97
C ALA A 13 10.49 2.41 -12.56
N PHE A 14 9.90 3.46 -11.98
CA PHE A 14 10.15 3.81 -10.59
C PHE A 14 9.79 2.69 -9.63
N PHE A 15 8.62 2.08 -9.77
CA PHE A 15 8.12 1.04 -8.88
C PHE A 15 9.00 -0.22 -8.94
N GLU A 16 9.46 -0.60 -10.14
CA GLU A 16 10.43 -1.69 -10.30
C GLU A 16 11.75 -1.37 -9.60
N GLY A 17 12.30 -0.18 -9.79
CA GLY A 17 13.50 0.28 -9.08
C GLY A 17 13.31 0.38 -7.57
N TRP A 18 12.11 0.76 -7.12
CA TRP A 18 11.72 0.80 -5.72
C TRP A 18 11.68 -0.61 -5.11
N LEU A 19 11.12 -1.60 -5.82
CA LEU A 19 11.10 -3.01 -5.39
C LEU A 19 12.52 -3.60 -5.24
N LEU A 20 13.46 -3.22 -6.11
CA LEU A 20 14.86 -3.65 -5.97
C LEU A 20 15.49 -3.11 -4.68
N ARG A 21 15.23 -1.84 -4.34
CA ARG A 21 15.67 -1.26 -3.06
C ARG A 21 14.96 -1.88 -1.87
N GLN A 22 13.68 -2.22 -2.01
CA GLN A 22 12.91 -2.92 -0.98
C GLN A 22 13.53 -4.28 -0.64
N GLN A 23 14.05 -5.02 -1.62
CA GLN A 23 14.79 -6.26 -1.39
C GLN A 23 16.09 -6.00 -0.59
N GLN A 24 16.82 -4.94 -0.93
CA GLN A 24 18.05 -4.56 -0.20
C GLN A 24 17.74 -4.21 1.27
N TYR A 25 16.70 -3.41 1.52
CA TYR A 25 16.25 -3.10 2.87
C TYR A 25 15.80 -4.36 3.62
N LEU A 26 15.12 -5.30 2.95
CA LEU A 26 14.78 -6.57 3.56
C LEU A 26 16.02 -7.35 4.01
N ASP A 27 17.05 -7.42 3.17
CA ASP A 27 18.29 -8.13 3.50
C ASP A 27 19.03 -7.47 4.69
N GLU A 28 19.03 -6.13 4.76
CA GLU A 28 19.54 -5.37 5.92
C GLU A 28 18.74 -5.66 7.20
N LEU A 29 17.41 -5.60 7.14
CA LEU A 29 16.51 -5.87 8.27
C LEU A 29 16.65 -7.31 8.79
N LEU A 30 16.76 -8.29 7.88
CA LEU A 30 17.00 -9.69 8.23
C LEU A 30 18.37 -9.90 8.87
N THR A 31 19.39 -9.20 8.38
CA THR A 31 20.74 -9.24 8.97
C THR A 31 20.72 -8.67 10.39
N ALA A 32 20.06 -7.53 10.59
CA ALA A 32 19.90 -6.92 11.90
C ALA A 32 19.13 -7.83 12.88
N THR A 33 18.11 -8.56 12.39
CA THR A 33 17.33 -9.52 13.22
C THR A 33 18.16 -10.72 13.69
N ARG A 34 19.20 -11.13 12.95
CA ARG A 34 20.03 -12.30 13.26
C ARG A 34 21.22 -12.00 14.18
N ARG A 35 21.52 -10.73 14.45
CA ARG A 35 22.64 -10.35 15.34
C ARG A 35 22.37 -10.82 16.77
N HIS A 36 23.40 -11.30 17.45
CA HIS A 36 23.26 -11.86 18.80
C HIS A 36 23.01 -10.72 19.81
N PRO A 37 22.27 -10.92 20.91
CA PRO A 37 22.11 -9.90 21.96
C PRO A 37 23.43 -9.41 22.58
N ASP A 38 24.51 -10.18 22.47
CA ASP A 38 25.87 -9.81 22.91
C ASP A 38 26.62 -8.95 21.88
N ASP A 39 26.19 -8.98 20.62
CA ASP A 39 26.58 -7.98 19.63
C ASP A 39 25.73 -6.76 19.96
N ALA A 40 26.24 -5.87 20.81
CA ALA A 40 25.60 -4.61 21.14
C ALA A 40 25.46 -3.76 19.87
N ALA A 41 24.46 -4.07 19.04
CA ALA A 41 23.94 -3.16 18.06
C ALA A 41 23.49 -1.95 18.85
N ASP A 42 24.12 -0.81 18.59
CA ASP A 42 23.65 0.43 19.15
C ASP A 42 22.20 0.61 18.73
N ASN A 43 21.32 0.97 19.66
CA ASN A 43 19.94 1.32 19.30
C ASN A 43 19.95 2.40 18.21
N GLY A 44 20.99 3.25 18.17
CA GLY A 44 21.23 4.19 17.08
C GLY A 44 21.32 3.58 15.67
N ASP A 45 21.96 2.42 15.52
CA ASP A 45 22.05 1.73 14.22
C ASP A 45 20.70 1.16 13.77
N LEU A 46 19.92 0.65 14.74
CA LEU A 46 18.57 0.13 14.47
C LEU A 46 17.60 1.27 14.12
N ASP A 47 17.67 2.38 14.86
CA ASP A 47 16.84 3.57 14.63
C ASP A 47 17.15 4.22 13.26
N ASP A 48 18.41 4.24 12.83
CA ASP A 48 18.80 4.68 11.49
C ASP A 48 18.20 3.77 10.41
N LEU A 49 18.34 2.44 10.55
CA LEU A 49 17.78 1.49 9.61
C LEU A 49 16.24 1.58 9.52
N ILE A 50 15.57 1.73 10.67
CA ILE A 50 14.12 1.96 10.74
C ILE A 50 13.75 3.23 9.99
N SER A 51 14.45 4.33 10.26
CA SER A 51 14.20 5.63 9.63
C SER A 51 14.36 5.56 8.11
N ARG A 52 15.48 5.00 7.62
CA ARG A 52 15.71 4.80 6.17
C ARG A 52 14.62 3.93 5.53
N THR A 53 14.21 2.86 6.20
CA THR A 53 13.15 1.97 5.72
C THR A 53 11.79 2.69 5.65
N LEU A 54 11.43 3.47 6.67
CA LEU A 54 10.19 4.24 6.68
C LEU A 54 10.19 5.33 5.60
N SER A 55 11.31 6.04 5.43
CA SER A 55 11.48 7.02 4.34
C SER A 55 11.36 6.38 2.95
N HIS A 56 11.80 5.12 2.80
CA HIS A 56 11.62 4.39 1.55
C HIS A 56 10.14 4.14 1.21
N TYR A 57 9.31 3.81 2.20
CA TYR A 57 7.85 3.72 1.98
C TYR A 57 7.20 5.10 1.75
N GLU A 58 7.67 6.14 2.41
CA GLU A 58 7.20 7.50 2.21
C GLU A 58 7.42 7.96 0.75
N GLU A 59 8.60 7.70 0.19
CA GLU A 59 8.90 7.96 -1.22
C GLU A 59 7.85 7.34 -2.17
N TYR A 60 7.43 6.10 -1.90
CA TYR A 60 6.39 5.42 -2.69
C TYR A 60 5.06 6.16 -2.63
N TYR A 61 4.58 6.51 -1.43
CA TYR A 61 3.30 7.19 -1.27
C TYR A 61 3.31 8.61 -1.84
N GLU A 62 4.43 9.32 -1.75
CA GLU A 62 4.59 10.63 -2.39
C GLU A 62 4.48 10.52 -3.92
N LYS A 63 5.19 9.58 -4.55
CA LYS A 63 5.09 9.40 -6.01
C LYS A 63 3.71 8.92 -6.44
N LYS A 64 3.10 8.02 -5.66
CA LYS A 64 1.74 7.53 -5.90
C LYS A 64 0.71 8.66 -5.84
N SER A 65 0.85 9.58 -4.88
CA SER A 65 -0.01 10.77 -4.76
C SER A 65 0.06 11.65 -6.00
N ARG A 66 1.25 11.84 -6.59
CA ARG A 66 1.40 12.59 -7.85
C ARG A 66 0.68 11.93 -9.02
N ILE A 67 0.73 10.60 -9.13
CA ILE A 67 -0.07 9.87 -10.13
C ILE A 67 -1.57 10.06 -9.87
N ALA A 68 -2.01 9.92 -8.62
CA ALA A 68 -3.42 10.07 -8.25
C ALA A 68 -3.97 11.46 -8.59
N GLN A 69 -3.15 12.51 -8.46
CA GLN A 69 -3.50 13.88 -8.82
C GLN A 69 -3.69 14.06 -10.33
N ARG A 70 -2.91 13.32 -11.15
CA ARG A 70 -3.01 13.38 -12.60
C ARG A 70 -4.20 12.57 -13.13
N ASP A 71 -4.31 11.33 -12.68
CA ASP A 71 -5.44 10.47 -12.97
C ASP A 71 -5.62 9.43 -11.85
N ILE A 72 -6.68 9.64 -11.07
CA ILE A 72 -7.01 8.82 -9.92
C ILE A 72 -7.32 7.37 -10.28
N PHE A 73 -7.86 7.12 -11.48
CA PHE A 73 -8.27 5.78 -11.88
C PHE A 73 -7.08 4.85 -12.12
N LEU A 74 -5.90 5.40 -12.45
CA LEU A 74 -4.66 4.65 -12.56
C LEU A 74 -4.25 3.99 -11.23
N VAL A 75 -4.62 4.57 -10.08
CA VAL A 75 -4.29 4.02 -8.76
C VAL A 75 -5.30 2.94 -8.34
N PHE A 76 -6.54 3.01 -8.83
CA PHE A 76 -7.57 2.00 -8.59
C PHE A 76 -7.49 0.81 -9.57
N SER A 77 -6.78 0.97 -10.69
CA SER A 77 -6.48 -0.10 -11.65
C SER A 77 -5.00 -0.07 -12.08
N PRO A 78 -4.06 -0.27 -11.15
CA PRO A 78 -2.64 -0.06 -11.38
C PRO A 78 -2.04 -1.12 -12.29
N THR A 79 -1.43 -0.69 -13.40
CA THR A 79 -0.76 -1.58 -14.36
C THR A 79 0.59 -2.11 -13.88
N TRP A 80 1.19 -1.46 -12.89
CA TRP A 80 2.46 -1.89 -12.29
C TRP A 80 2.31 -3.07 -11.32
N PHE A 81 1.08 -3.41 -10.90
CA PHE A 81 0.78 -4.57 -10.06
C PHE A 81 0.32 -5.78 -10.87
N THR A 82 0.63 -6.97 -10.38
CA THR A 82 0.10 -8.24 -10.91
C THR A 82 -1.39 -8.36 -10.62
N THR A 83 -2.07 -9.26 -11.35
CA THR A 83 -3.50 -9.50 -11.10
C THR A 83 -3.77 -9.93 -9.65
N TYR A 84 -2.84 -10.69 -9.06
CA TYR A 84 -2.95 -11.14 -7.67
C TYR A 84 -2.80 -9.99 -6.67
N GLU A 85 -1.81 -9.12 -6.84
CA GLU A 85 -1.64 -7.93 -6.01
C GLU A 85 -2.86 -7.01 -6.07
N GLN A 86 -3.39 -6.78 -7.27
CA GLN A 86 -4.58 -5.95 -7.48
C GLN A 86 -5.80 -6.50 -6.70
N SER A 87 -5.94 -7.82 -6.63
CA SER A 87 -7.04 -8.45 -5.90
C SER A 87 -6.99 -8.25 -4.37
N LEU A 88 -5.84 -7.85 -3.83
CA LEU A 88 -5.63 -7.60 -2.41
C LEU A 88 -5.76 -6.11 -2.04
N LEU A 89 -5.98 -5.23 -3.02
CA LEU A 89 -6.09 -3.80 -2.77
C LEU A 89 -7.38 -3.44 -2.05
N TRP A 90 -7.21 -2.58 -1.06
CA TRP A 90 -8.22 -1.75 -0.42
C TRP A 90 -7.92 -0.29 -0.73
N ILE A 91 -8.88 0.53 -1.17
CA ILE A 91 -8.71 1.98 -1.45
C ILE A 91 -7.30 2.34 -2.00
N GLY A 92 -6.87 1.69 -3.08
CA GLY A 92 -5.58 1.93 -3.75
C GLY A 92 -4.31 1.44 -3.01
N GLY A 93 -4.41 0.61 -1.98
CA GLY A 93 -3.26 0.09 -1.22
C GLY A 93 -3.63 -1.09 -0.31
N PHE A 94 -2.82 -1.44 0.68
CA PHE A 94 -3.20 -2.49 1.63
C PHE A 94 -4.21 -1.97 2.68
N ARG A 95 -4.95 -2.87 3.32
CA ARG A 95 -5.86 -2.53 4.42
C ARG A 95 -5.10 -2.43 5.75
N PRO A 96 -5.11 -1.29 6.47
CA PRO A 96 -4.31 -1.05 7.69
C PRO A 96 -4.40 -2.15 8.76
N GLY A 97 -5.57 -2.77 8.93
CA GLY A 97 -5.77 -3.88 9.86
C GLY A 97 -4.87 -5.09 9.64
N LEU A 98 -4.28 -5.24 8.44
CA LEU A 98 -3.27 -6.27 8.15
C LEU A 98 -1.99 -6.08 9.00
N ILE A 99 -1.65 -4.85 9.38
CA ILE A 99 -0.47 -4.55 10.21
C ILE A 99 -0.53 -5.32 11.53
N PHE A 100 -1.68 -5.38 12.19
CA PHE A 100 -1.80 -6.08 13.48
C PHE A 100 -1.64 -7.59 13.36
N ARG A 101 -2.03 -8.17 12.22
CA ARG A 101 -1.75 -9.58 11.93
C ARG A 101 -0.25 -9.79 11.77
N LEU A 102 0.42 -8.91 11.03
CA LEU A 102 1.87 -8.99 10.85
C LEU A 102 2.62 -8.85 12.18
N VAL A 103 2.21 -7.93 13.04
CA VAL A 103 2.80 -7.78 14.38
C VAL A 103 2.67 -9.08 15.18
N ASN A 104 1.46 -9.65 15.27
CA ASN A 104 1.23 -10.90 16.02
C ASN A 104 2.02 -12.10 15.48
N GLU A 105 2.21 -12.19 14.16
CA GLU A 105 2.92 -13.30 13.52
C GLU A 105 4.45 -13.13 13.56
N SER A 106 4.95 -11.88 13.64
CA SER A 106 6.39 -11.59 13.56
C SER A 106 7.06 -11.29 14.91
N ILE A 107 6.27 -10.99 15.95
CA ILE A 107 6.78 -10.58 17.27
C ILE A 107 6.21 -11.50 18.34
N ASN A 108 7.06 -12.36 18.90
CA ASN A 108 6.71 -13.35 19.92
C ASN A 108 7.03 -12.90 21.36
N ASP A 109 7.61 -11.71 21.52
CA ASP A 109 8.16 -11.16 22.76
C ASP A 109 7.56 -9.78 23.09
N LEU A 110 6.29 -9.56 22.78
CA LEU A 110 5.56 -8.35 23.17
C LEU A 110 5.37 -8.31 24.69
N TRP A 111 5.61 -7.15 25.30
CA TRP A 111 5.31 -6.91 26.71
C TRP A 111 3.81 -6.68 26.92
N ASP A 112 3.31 -6.93 28.14
CA ASP A 112 1.88 -6.78 28.47
C ASP A 112 1.33 -5.38 28.14
N ASP A 113 2.11 -4.32 28.41
CA ASP A 113 1.73 -2.94 28.04
C ASP A 113 1.61 -2.77 26.52
N GLN A 114 2.56 -3.34 25.75
CA GLN A 114 2.53 -3.28 24.29
C GLN A 114 1.32 -4.01 23.74
N VAL A 115 0.99 -5.20 24.26
CA VAL A 115 -0.22 -5.95 23.89
C VAL A 115 -1.48 -5.12 24.13
N LEU A 116 -1.59 -4.48 25.29
CA LEU A 116 -2.72 -3.61 25.62
C LEU A 116 -2.82 -2.39 24.69
N ARG A 117 -1.69 -1.72 24.40
CA ARG A 117 -1.63 -0.55 23.50
C ARG A 117 -1.97 -0.91 22.06
N ILE A 118 -1.41 -2.01 21.55
CA ILE A 118 -1.71 -2.55 20.22
C ILE A 118 -3.19 -2.95 20.13
N GLY A 119 -3.73 -3.58 21.17
CA GLY A 119 -5.14 -3.95 21.25
C GLY A 119 -6.08 -2.75 21.12
N ARG A 120 -5.78 -1.65 21.83
CA ARG A 120 -6.54 -0.39 21.71
C ARG A 120 -6.44 0.20 20.31
N LEU A 121 -5.21 0.34 19.80
CA LEU A 121 -4.96 0.89 18.46
C LEU A 121 -5.68 0.09 17.36
N ARG A 122 -5.77 -1.23 17.51
CA ARG A 122 -6.50 -2.09 16.57
C ARG A 122 -8.00 -1.79 16.52
N GLU A 123 -8.64 -1.56 17.67
CA GLU A 123 -10.06 -1.22 17.70
C GLU A 123 -10.32 0.17 17.12
N ASP A 124 -9.44 1.14 17.39
CA ASP A 124 -9.49 2.48 16.78
C ASP A 124 -9.37 2.37 15.25
N VAL A 125 -8.39 1.59 14.77
CA VAL A 125 -8.19 1.38 13.33
C VAL A 125 -9.41 0.74 12.69
N LYS A 126 -10.05 -0.21 13.36
CA LYS A 126 -11.27 -0.87 12.86
C LYS A 126 -12.46 0.08 12.74
N VAL A 127 -12.55 1.11 13.59
CA VAL A 127 -13.58 2.16 13.46
C VAL A 127 -13.29 3.00 12.23
N GLU A 128 -12.06 3.49 12.09
CA GLU A 128 -11.67 4.38 10.98
C GLU A 128 -11.76 3.67 9.61
N GLU A 129 -11.36 2.40 9.53
CA GLU A 129 -11.56 1.59 8.33
C GLU A 129 -13.03 1.51 7.91
N ARG A 130 -13.96 1.41 8.88
CA ARG A 130 -15.40 1.40 8.57
C ARG A 130 -15.87 2.75 8.04
N MET A 131 -15.34 3.85 8.57
CA MET A 131 -15.66 5.19 8.09
C MET A 131 -15.19 5.38 6.64
N LEU A 132 -13.94 5.04 6.32
CA LEU A 132 -13.40 5.12 4.96
C LEU A 132 -14.13 4.20 3.96
N ASN A 133 -14.55 3.00 4.40
CA ASN A 133 -15.38 2.12 3.57
C ASN A 133 -16.75 2.75 3.26
N ASN A 134 -17.39 3.38 4.25
CA ASN A 134 -18.67 4.05 4.05
C ASN A 134 -18.52 5.25 3.10
N ASP A 135 -17.42 5.98 3.18
CA ASP A 135 -17.17 7.12 2.29
C ASP A 135 -16.90 6.67 0.86
N LEU A 136 -16.12 5.61 0.66
CA LEU A 136 -15.96 4.98 -0.65
C LEU A 136 -17.32 4.50 -1.21
N ALA A 137 -18.15 3.86 -0.39
CA ALA A 137 -19.47 3.38 -0.81
C ALA A 137 -20.37 4.53 -1.29
N LYS A 138 -20.40 5.67 -0.58
CA LYS A 138 -21.15 6.87 -1.01
C LYS A 138 -20.62 7.42 -2.34
N ILE A 139 -19.31 7.37 -2.57
CA ILE A 139 -18.71 7.81 -3.85
C ILE A 139 -19.16 6.87 -4.97
N GLN A 140 -19.13 5.56 -4.74
CA GLN A 140 -19.56 4.55 -5.71
C GLN A 140 -21.05 4.64 -6.03
N GLU A 141 -21.91 4.92 -5.04
CA GLU A 141 -23.34 5.15 -5.24
C GLU A 141 -23.61 6.31 -6.20
N LYS A 142 -22.81 7.39 -6.13
CA LYS A 142 -22.92 8.53 -7.06
C LYS A 142 -22.61 8.15 -8.50
N VAL A 143 -21.72 7.18 -8.75
CA VAL A 143 -21.43 6.69 -10.11
C VAL A 143 -22.66 6.07 -10.76
N ALA A 144 -23.52 5.44 -9.95
CA ALA A 144 -24.79 4.88 -10.37
C ALA A 144 -25.93 5.90 -10.44
N ALA A 145 -25.67 7.20 -10.25
CA ALA A 145 -26.68 8.24 -10.37
C ALA A 145 -27.00 8.57 -11.85
N PRO A 146 -28.24 9.00 -12.17
CA PRO A 146 -28.66 9.25 -13.55
C PRO A 146 -27.75 10.16 -14.40
N PRO A 147 -27.17 11.27 -13.88
CA PRO A 147 -26.30 12.14 -14.68
C PRO A 147 -25.04 11.41 -15.19
N LEU A 148 -24.37 10.64 -14.33
CA LEU A 148 -23.18 9.87 -14.70
C LEU A 148 -23.54 8.61 -15.50
N LEU A 149 -24.63 7.92 -15.16
CA LEU A 149 -25.13 6.79 -15.95
C LEU A 149 -25.47 7.18 -17.39
N GLU A 150 -26.17 8.31 -17.58
CA GLU A 150 -26.50 8.81 -18.92
C GLU A 150 -25.25 9.27 -19.67
N PHE A 151 -24.26 9.87 -18.98
CA PHE A 151 -22.96 10.20 -19.56
C PHE A 151 -22.25 8.96 -20.14
N PHE A 152 -22.16 7.87 -19.37
CA PHE A 152 -21.54 6.63 -19.84
C PHE A 152 -22.36 5.93 -20.94
N ARG A 153 -23.69 6.04 -20.92
CA ARG A 153 -24.58 5.44 -21.93
C ARG A 153 -24.50 6.13 -23.29
N ARG A 154 -24.26 7.45 -23.34
CA ARG A 154 -24.31 8.27 -24.56
C ARG A 154 -22.96 8.42 -25.29
N GLN A 155 -21.94 7.65 -24.95
CA GLN A 155 -20.59 7.70 -25.55
C GLN A 155 -19.98 9.12 -25.60
N GLY A 156 -20.09 9.90 -24.52
CA GLY A 156 -19.26 11.10 -24.32
C GLY A 156 -19.46 12.29 -25.29
N HIS A 157 -20.58 12.35 -26.02
CA HIS A 157 -20.77 13.34 -27.10
C HIS A 157 -21.33 14.71 -26.66
N ASP A 158 -21.79 14.88 -25.41
CA ASP A 158 -22.22 16.17 -24.84
C ASP A 158 -21.17 16.67 -23.82
N GLY A 159 -20.22 17.46 -24.31
CA GLY A 159 -18.96 17.79 -23.61
C GLY A 159 -19.01 18.81 -22.47
N VAL A 160 -20.17 19.30 -22.04
CA VAL A 160 -20.25 20.38 -21.03
C VAL A 160 -20.77 19.91 -19.67
N THR A 161 -21.81 19.08 -19.64
CA THR A 161 -22.36 18.55 -18.39
C THR A 161 -21.42 17.51 -17.81
N GLY A 162 -21.24 16.36 -18.47
CA GLY A 162 -20.52 15.20 -17.90
C GLY A 162 -19.05 15.43 -17.52
N GLY A 163 -18.41 16.49 -18.01
CA GLY A 163 -17.08 16.89 -17.55
C GLY A 163 -17.09 17.33 -16.08
N THR A 164 -18.10 18.10 -15.66
CA THR A 164 -18.16 18.64 -14.29
C THR A 164 -18.45 17.55 -13.25
N GLU A 165 -19.41 16.65 -13.52
CA GLU A 165 -19.68 15.53 -12.60
C GLU A 165 -18.51 14.54 -12.56
N MET A 166 -17.81 14.31 -13.69
CA MET A 166 -16.63 13.46 -13.72
C MET A 166 -15.48 14.04 -12.91
N GLU A 167 -15.20 15.33 -13.02
CA GLU A 167 -14.14 15.98 -12.22
C GLU A 167 -14.49 15.99 -10.72
N ALA A 168 -15.78 16.21 -10.36
CA ALA A 168 -16.23 16.07 -8.99
C ALA A 168 -16.08 14.63 -8.45
N LEU A 169 -16.34 13.63 -9.29
CA LEU A 169 -16.14 12.22 -8.94
C LEU A 169 -14.65 11.91 -8.73
N LYS A 170 -13.77 12.35 -9.64
CA LYS A 170 -12.32 12.19 -9.50
C LYS A 170 -11.81 12.82 -8.21
N ALA A 171 -12.22 14.06 -7.90
CA ALA A 171 -11.86 14.75 -6.67
C ALA A 171 -12.31 13.99 -5.41
N ALA A 172 -13.49 13.38 -5.45
CA ALA A 172 -13.97 12.57 -4.32
C ALA A 172 -13.13 11.29 -4.14
N PHE A 173 -12.77 10.59 -5.23
CA PHE A 173 -11.86 9.45 -5.17
C PHE A 173 -10.44 9.84 -4.70
N GLN A 174 -9.93 10.99 -5.13
CA GLN A 174 -8.64 11.52 -4.67
C GLN A 174 -8.66 11.79 -3.16
N SER A 175 -9.74 12.37 -2.64
CA SER A 175 -9.91 12.64 -1.22
C SER A 175 -9.91 11.35 -0.39
N VAL A 176 -10.73 10.35 -0.75
CA VAL A 176 -10.78 9.09 0.01
C VAL A 176 -9.46 8.31 -0.08
N LEU A 177 -8.78 8.36 -1.23
CA LEU A 177 -7.45 7.76 -1.39
C LEU A 177 -6.42 8.44 -0.48
N ALA A 178 -6.38 9.78 -0.47
CA ALA A 178 -5.45 10.55 0.35
C ALA A 178 -5.66 10.26 1.85
N SER A 179 -6.91 10.23 2.31
CA SER A 179 -7.25 9.85 3.69
C SER A 179 -6.81 8.42 4.01
N ALA A 180 -7.01 7.48 3.09
CA ALA A 180 -6.58 6.10 3.29
C ALA A 180 -5.04 5.95 3.31
N ASP A 181 -4.32 6.68 2.45
CA ASP A 181 -2.85 6.68 2.42
C ASP A 181 -2.26 7.30 3.69
N PHE A 182 -2.82 8.43 4.13
CA PHE A 182 -2.47 9.04 5.42
C PHE A 182 -2.68 8.06 6.58
N PHE A 183 -3.84 7.40 6.60
CA PHE A 183 -4.20 6.47 7.66
C PHE A 183 -3.32 5.21 7.70
N ARG A 184 -2.88 4.70 6.54
CA ARG A 184 -1.88 3.61 6.46
C ARG A 184 -0.55 4.04 7.08
N ARG A 185 -0.05 5.23 6.72
CA ARG A 185 1.21 5.80 7.25
C ARG A 185 1.12 5.99 8.76
N GLU A 186 0.06 6.63 9.23
CA GLU A 186 -0.16 6.90 10.64
C GLU A 186 -0.26 5.61 11.47
N THR A 187 -0.98 4.59 10.98
CA THR A 187 -1.09 3.30 11.66
C THR A 187 0.26 2.61 11.79
N ALA A 188 1.08 2.60 10.73
CA ALA A 188 2.41 1.99 10.75
C ALA A 188 3.34 2.72 11.74
N LEU A 189 3.33 4.05 11.75
CA LEU A 189 4.12 4.86 12.69
C LEU A 189 3.71 4.64 14.15
N LYS A 190 2.40 4.66 14.45
CA LYS A 190 1.90 4.38 15.81
C LYS A 190 2.27 2.98 16.30
N VAL A 191 2.30 1.98 15.41
CA VAL A 191 2.78 0.64 15.76
C VAL A 191 4.28 0.67 16.06
N ALA A 192 5.10 1.30 15.22
CA ALA A 192 6.53 1.44 15.45
C ALA A 192 6.86 2.19 16.76
N GLU A 193 6.05 3.17 17.16
CA GLU A 193 6.16 3.90 18.44
C GLU A 193 5.81 3.05 19.69
N ILE A 194 5.02 1.99 19.52
CA ILE A 194 4.70 1.07 20.63
C ILE A 194 5.80 0.01 20.78
N LEU A 195 6.41 -0.39 19.68
CA LEU A 195 7.43 -1.43 19.61
C LEU A 195 8.82 -0.90 20.01
N THR A 196 9.70 -1.79 20.47
CA THR A 196 11.13 -1.47 20.62
C THR A 196 11.80 -1.44 19.24
N PRO A 197 12.99 -0.81 19.08
CA PRO A 197 13.69 -0.80 17.79
C PRO A 197 13.90 -2.21 17.20
N ALA A 198 14.31 -3.18 18.03
CA ALA A 198 14.49 -4.57 17.60
C ALA A 198 13.17 -5.25 17.16
N GLN A 199 12.05 -4.95 17.82
CA GLN A 199 10.73 -5.42 17.41
C GLN A 199 10.27 -4.74 16.12
N THR A 200 10.50 -3.44 15.97
CA THR A 200 10.17 -2.67 14.75
C THR A 200 10.94 -3.20 13.54
N VAL A 201 12.23 -3.53 13.68
CA VAL A 201 13.02 -4.15 12.61
C VAL A 201 12.40 -5.48 12.16
N ARG A 202 12.01 -6.36 13.10
CA ARG A 202 11.33 -7.62 12.78
C ARG A 202 9.99 -7.41 12.08
N PHE A 203 9.20 -6.45 12.56
CA PHE A 203 7.94 -6.06 11.95
C PHE A 203 8.14 -5.56 10.51
N LEU A 204 9.06 -4.63 10.28
CA LEU A 204 9.36 -4.09 8.94
C LEU A 204 9.90 -5.17 8.00
N ALA A 205 10.72 -6.10 8.51
CA ALA A 205 11.18 -7.27 7.75
C ALA A 205 9.99 -8.14 7.31
N ALA A 206 9.03 -8.39 8.21
CA ALA A 206 7.83 -9.17 7.89
C ALA A 206 6.94 -8.47 6.85
N VAL A 207 6.78 -7.14 6.94
CA VAL A 207 6.06 -6.34 5.93
C VAL A 207 6.73 -6.47 4.56
N ALA A 208 8.06 -6.26 4.50
CA ALA A 208 8.82 -6.33 3.26
C ALA A 208 8.77 -7.73 2.63
N GLN A 209 8.95 -8.79 3.43
CA GLN A 209 8.82 -10.18 2.98
C GLN A 209 7.44 -10.46 2.43
N LEU A 210 6.39 -10.05 3.12
CA LEU A 210 5.02 -10.29 2.68
C LEU A 210 4.78 -9.64 1.31
N HIS A 211 5.16 -8.36 1.14
CA HIS A 211 5.00 -7.65 -0.13
C HIS A 211 5.75 -8.34 -1.27
N LEU A 212 7.03 -8.67 -1.08
CA LEU A 212 7.86 -9.31 -2.10
C LEU A 212 7.34 -10.72 -2.45
N ARG A 213 6.85 -11.48 -1.47
CA ARG A 213 6.26 -12.81 -1.71
C ARG A 213 4.93 -12.75 -2.46
N ILE A 214 4.06 -11.80 -2.12
CA ILE A 214 2.82 -11.55 -2.86
C ILE A 214 3.16 -11.22 -4.32
N ARG A 215 4.12 -10.34 -4.55
CA ARG A 215 4.58 -9.97 -5.90
C ARG A 215 5.11 -11.17 -6.67
N ALA A 216 6.03 -11.93 -6.07
CA ALA A 216 6.63 -13.10 -6.70
C ALA A 216 5.57 -14.15 -7.10
N TYR A 217 4.62 -14.42 -6.20
CA TYR A 217 3.50 -15.33 -6.49
C TYR A 217 2.58 -14.79 -7.59
N GLY A 218 2.29 -13.48 -7.57
CA GLY A 218 1.49 -12.83 -8.61
C GLY A 218 2.13 -12.92 -9.99
N LEU A 219 3.44 -12.68 -10.09
CA LEU A 219 4.20 -12.79 -11.34
C LEU A 219 4.18 -14.22 -11.89
N GLN A 220 4.34 -15.21 -11.02
CA GLN A 220 4.22 -16.61 -11.39
C GLN A 220 2.83 -16.92 -11.97
N LYS A 221 1.76 -16.47 -11.31
CA LYS A 221 0.38 -16.72 -11.76
C LYS A 221 0.03 -16.02 -13.06
N ASP A 222 0.51 -14.79 -13.26
CA ASP A 222 0.30 -14.08 -14.51
C ASP A 222 1.08 -14.73 -15.67
N ALA A 223 2.26 -15.32 -15.41
CA ALA A 223 3.00 -16.09 -16.40
C ALA A 223 2.29 -17.40 -16.79
N GLU A 224 1.81 -18.18 -15.81
CA GLU A 224 1.03 -19.42 -16.06
C GLU A 224 -0.23 -19.16 -16.91
N ARG A 225 -0.87 -17.99 -16.77
CA ARG A 225 -2.04 -17.60 -17.58
C ARG A 225 -1.69 -17.24 -19.02
N ARG A 226 -0.47 -16.74 -19.26
CA ARG A 226 0.02 -16.36 -20.59
C ARG A 226 0.51 -17.56 -21.39
N ASP A 227 0.94 -18.62 -20.70
CA ASP A 227 1.39 -19.87 -21.30
C ASP A 227 0.64 -21.09 -20.71
N PRO A 228 -0.60 -21.37 -21.18
CA PRO A 228 -1.38 -22.51 -20.70
C PRO A 228 -0.80 -23.89 -21.09
N GLY A 229 0.34 -23.95 -21.79
CA GLY A 229 0.88 -25.17 -22.42
C GLY A 229 1.85 -26.02 -21.58
N CYS A 230 2.34 -25.56 -20.42
CA CYS A 230 3.38 -26.30 -19.66
C CYS A 230 2.92 -26.92 -18.32
N GLY A 231 1.62 -26.90 -18.00
CA GLY A 231 1.10 -27.36 -16.70
C GLY A 231 0.38 -28.71 -16.69
N GLY A 232 0.61 -29.58 -17.67
CA GLY A 232 -0.11 -30.85 -17.79
C GLY A 232 0.77 -32.01 -18.21
N VAL A 233 1.53 -32.58 -17.27
CA VAL A 233 1.84 -34.02 -17.26
C VAL A 233 1.66 -34.50 -15.81
N GLN A 234 0.86 -35.54 -15.67
CA GLN A 234 0.50 -36.26 -14.44
C GLN A 234 1.70 -36.65 -13.57
#